data_AF-A0A1S9T0L2-F1
#
_entry.id   AF-A0A1S9T0L2-F1
#
_cell.length_a   1.000
_cell.length_b   1.000
_cell.length_c   1.000
_cell.angle_alpha   90.00
_cell.angle_beta   90.00
_cell.angle_gamma   90.00
#
_symmetry.space_group_name_H-M   'P 1'
#
loop_
_entity.id
_entity.type
_entity.pdbx_description
1 polymer ?
#
loop_
_entity_poly.entity_id
_entity_poly.type
_entity_poly.pdbx_seq_one_letter_code
_entity_poly.pdbx_strand_id
1 'polypeptide(L)' 'MNWTVLRDSKTMWGFAIAILFAILSIVLAVKESEYWVVLVVLATILTFLSVNRANKVYKSRS' A
#
# COMPACT_ATOMS: atom_id res chain seq x y z
N MET A 1 -17.52 -9.50 -2.18
CA MET A 1 -16.32 -8.76 -2.64
C MET A 1 -16.72 -7.78 -3.73
N ASN A 2 -16.46 -6.49 -3.54
CA ASN A 2 -16.87 -5.47 -4.51
C ASN A 2 -15.93 -5.51 -5.73
N TRP A 3 -16.35 -6.22 -6.78
CA TRP A 3 -15.56 -6.54 -7.99
C TRP A 3 -14.98 -5.29 -8.67
N THR A 4 -15.63 -4.14 -8.47
CA THR A 4 -15.25 -2.84 -9.01
C THR A 4 -13.95 -2.29 -8.42
N VAL A 5 -13.67 -2.55 -7.14
CA VAL A 5 -12.42 -2.10 -6.47
C VAL A 5 -11.22 -2.92 -6.96
N LEU A 6 -11.44 -4.22 -7.22
CA LEU A 6 -10.43 -5.11 -7.81
C LEU A 6 -10.15 -4.80 -9.28
N ARG A 7 -11.13 -4.27 -10.02
CA ARG A 7 -10.95 -3.90 -11.44
C ARG A 7 -10.09 -2.65 -11.62
N ASP A 8 -9.98 -1.82 -10.59
CA ASP A 8 -9.13 -0.63 -10.62
C ASP A 8 -7.68 -1.04 -10.35
N SER A 9 -7.07 -1.64 -11.38
CA SER A 9 -5.74 -2.25 -11.37
C SER A 9 -4.68 -1.31 -10.75
N LYS A 10 -4.80 0.00 -10.95
CA LYS A 10 -3.89 1.00 -10.34
C LYS A 10 -3.90 0.98 -8.81
N THR A 11 -5.04 0.71 -8.20
CA THR A 11 -5.19 0.62 -6.74
C THR A 11 -4.66 -0.70 -6.22
N MET A 12 -4.91 -1.80 -6.94
CA MET A 12 -4.34 -3.11 -6.62
C MET A 12 -2.81 -3.10 -6.68
N TRP A 13 -2.23 -2.48 -7.71
CA TRP A 13 -0.78 -2.32 -7.82
C TRP A 13 -0.21 -1.48 -6.67
N GLY A 14 -0.90 -0.42 -6.25
CA GLY A 14 -0.51 0.37 -5.08
C GLY A 14 -0.45 -0.45 -3.79
N PHE A 15 -1.44 -1.31 -3.55
CA PHE A 15 -1.43 -2.25 -2.42
C PHE A 15 -0.36 -3.33 -2.54
N ALA A 16 -0.17 -3.92 -3.73
CA ALA A 16 0.86 -4.93 -3.95
C ALA A 16 2.27 -4.37 -3.68
N ILE A 17 2.55 -3.15 -4.15
CA ILE A 17 3.82 -2.45 -3.88
C ILE A 17 3.96 -2.15 -2.39
N ALA A 18 2.90 -1.68 -1.72
CA ALA A 18 2.93 -1.42 -0.28
C ALA A 18 3.26 -2.69 0.53
N ILE A 19 2.68 -3.83 0.16
CA ILE A 19 2.97 -5.13 0.79
C ILE A 19 4.43 -5.54 0.55
N LEU A 20 4.96 -5.36 -0.66
CA LEU A 20 6.37 -5.63 -0.96
C LEU A 20 7.32 -4.74 -0.13
N PHE A 21 7.00 -3.45 -0.01
CA PHE A 21 7.77 -2.52 0.83
C PHE A 21 7.72 -2.92 2.31
N ALA A 22 6.57 -3.38 2.81
CA ALA A 22 6.45 -3.88 4.17
C ALA A 22 7.31 -5.14 4.41
N ILE A 23 7.31 -6.09 3.48
CA ILE A 23 8.16 -7.30 3.57
C ILE A 23 9.65 -6.93 3.56
N LEU A 24 10.06 -6.06 2.63
CA LEU A 24 11.44 -5.56 2.55
C LEU A 24 11.86 -4.86 3.84
N SER A 25 10.93 -4.11 4.44
CA SER A 25 11.16 -3.43 5.71
C SER A 25 11.43 -4.40 6.86
N ILE A 26 10.68 -5.50 6.94
CA ILE A 26 10.89 -6.54 7.96
C ILE A 26 12.27 -7.19 7.76
N VAL A 27 12.63 -7.52 6.51
CA VAL A 27 13.95 -8.10 6.20
C VAL A 27 15.08 -7.14 6.58
N LEU A 28 14.92 -5.83 6.31
CA LEU A 28 15.92 -4.83 6.71
C LEU A 28 16.03 -4.66 8.24
N ALA A 29 14.91 -4.72 8.95
CA ALA A 29 14.89 -4.66 10.41
C ALA A 29 15.63 -5.85 11.03
N VAL A 30 15.45 -7.06 10.48
CA VAL A 30 16.19 -8.26 10.90
C VAL A 30 17.70 -8.13 10.62
N LYS A 31 18.10 -7.33 9.63
CA LYS A 31 19.51 -7.04 9.33
C LYS A 31 20.10 -5.87 10.15
N GLU A 32 19.41 -5.42 11.20
CA GLU A 32 19.83 -4.29 12.06
C GLU A 32 20.11 -2.99 11.29
N SER A 33 19.52 -2.83 10.10
CA SER A 33 19.75 -1.67 9.25
C SER A 33 18.78 -0.55 9.61
N GLU A 34 19.28 0.60 10.07
CA GLU A 34 18.48 1.77 10.50
C GLU A 34 17.47 2.29 9.45
N TYR A 35 17.66 1.94 8.18
CA TYR A 35 16.76 2.30 7.07
C TYR A 35 15.42 1.58 7.08
N TRP A 36 15.21 0.58 7.95
CA TRP A 36 13.94 -0.14 8.05
C TRP A 36 12.76 0.81 8.37
N VAL A 37 12.97 1.80 9.23
CA VAL A 37 11.91 2.75 9.62
C VAL A 37 11.40 3.55 8.42
N VAL A 38 12.30 3.97 7.52
CA VAL A 38 11.95 4.73 6.32
C VAL A 38 11.06 3.90 5.38
N LEU A 39 11.35 2.61 5.25
CA LEU A 39 10.53 1.68 4.44
C LEU A 39 9.14 1.47 5.04
N VAL A 40 9.02 1.34 6.37
CA VAL A 40 7.70 1.27 7.05
C VAL A 40 6.88 2.54 6.81
N VAL A 41 7.50 3.71 6.96
CA VAL A 41 6.81 4.99 6.76
C VAL A 41 6.34 5.12 5.32
N LEU A 42 7.19 4.78 4.34
CA LEU A 42 6.81 4.76 2.92
C LEU A 42 5.65 3.80 2.65
N ALA A 43 5.71 2.57 3.17
CA ALA A 43 4.63 1.58 3.02
C ALA A 43 3.31 2.11 3.59
N THR A 44 3.35 2.80 4.72
CA THR A 44 2.17 3.40 5.37
C THR A 44 1.56 4.50 4.51
N ILE A 45 2.38 5.39 3.94
CA ILE A 45 1.93 6.46 3.03
C ILE A 45 1.30 5.86 1.76
N LEU A 46 1.96 4.87 1.15
CA LEU A 46 1.45 4.15 -0.03
C LEU A 46 0.10 3.47 0.24
N THR A 47 -0.04 2.86 1.43
CA THR A 47 -1.29 2.24 1.87
C THR A 47 -2.38 3.29 2.05
N PHE A 48 -2.08 4.40 2.72
CA PHE A 48 -3.03 5.51 2.91
C PHE A 48 -3.50 6.10 1.58
N LEU A 49 -2.59 6.35 0.64
CA LEU A 49 -2.94 6.83 -0.71
C LEU A 49 -3.82 5.83 -1.47
N SER A 50 -3.52 4.53 -1.36
CA SER A 50 -4.29 3.47 -2.00
C SER A 50 -5.71 3.37 -1.42
N VAL A 51 -5.86 3.48 -0.08
CA VAL A 51 -7.15 3.54 0.61
C VAL A 51 -7.93 4.78 0.21
N ASN A 52 -7.31 5.96 0.21
CA ASN A 52 -7.98 7.22 -0.11
C ASN A 52 -8.46 7.24 -1.57
N ARG A 53 -7.68 6.65 -2.48
CA ARG A 53 -8.06 6.47 -3.89
C ARG A 53 -9.21 5.48 -4.05
N ALA A 54 -9.17 4.34 -3.35
CA ALA A 54 -10.27 3.38 -3.32
C ALA A 54 -11.57 4.02 -2.79
N ASN A 55 -11.47 4.85 -1.74
CA ASN A 55 -12.61 5.57 -1.17
C ASN A 55 -13.20 6.61 -2.14
N LYS A 56 -12.35 7.34 -2.89
CA LYS A 56 -12.81 8.25 -3.95
C LYS A 56 -13.56 7.52 -5.06
N VAL A 57 -13.06 6.39 -5.53
CA VAL A 57 -13.70 5.57 -6.57
C VAL A 57 -15.05 5.02 -6.07
N TYR A 58 -15.13 4.63 -4.81
CA TYR A 58 -16.37 4.20 -4.19
C TYR A 58 -17.39 5.35 -4.11
N LYS A 59 -16.99 6.53 -3.63
CA LYS A 59 -17.86 7.71 -3.52
C LYS A 59 -18.27 8.31 -4.87
N SER A 60 -17.44 8.25 -5.91
CA SER A 60 -17.78 8.84 -7.22
C SER A 60 -18.85 8.04 -7.99
N ARG A 61 -19.25 6.87 -7.49
CA ARG A 61 -20.24 5.98 -8.11
C ARG A 61 -21.48 5.74 -7.24
N SER A 62 -21.55 6.36 -6.06
CA SER A 62 -22.75 6.45 -5.22
C SER A 62 -23.52 7.72 -5.52
#